data_AF-A0A210VUH0-F1
#
_entry.id   AF-A0A210VUH0-F1
#
_cell.length_a   1.000
_cell.length_b   1.000
_cell.length_c   1.000
_cell.angle_alpha   90.00
_cell.angle_beta   90.00
_cell.angle_gamma   90.00
#
_symmetry.space_group_name_H-M   'P 1'
#
loop_
_entity.id
_entity.type
_entity.pdbx_description
1 polymer ?
#
loop_
_entity_poly.entity_id
_entity_poly.type
_entity_poly.pdbx_seq_one_letter_code
_entity_poly.pdbx_strand_id
1 'polypeptide(L)'
;MFIRLSKSAMVLAMAFFASLVAFGNITDYATNFAFVHHVFLMDTTFPGNGIMYRAIQTPWVHHAGYIGIIALETTTAVLCWIGGWRLLQARQAGTRAFRAAKSWAVAGLTLGFLTWQVGFMSVGGEWFGMWMSKQWNGVPDAFRFFITLLLVLVYLTMDNDAIQEEDKAAQG
;
A
#
# COMPACT_ATOMS: atom_id res chain seq x y z
N MET A 1 -3.91 -25.20 6.64
CA MET A 1 -3.57 -25.35 5.22
C MET A 1 -4.33 -24.33 4.39
N PHE A 2 -5.65 -24.42 4.24
CA PHE A 2 -6.40 -23.42 3.45
C PHE A 2 -6.28 -21.99 3.99
N ILE A 3 -6.33 -21.79 5.32
CA ILE A 3 -6.12 -20.46 5.93
C ILE A 3 -4.71 -19.93 5.60
N ARG A 4 -3.67 -20.74 5.77
CA ARG A 4 -2.28 -20.35 5.49
C ARG A 4 -2.05 -20.03 4.01
N LEU A 5 -2.64 -20.83 3.12
CA LEU A 5 -2.60 -20.60 1.68
C LEU A 5 -3.36 -19.32 1.30
N SER A 6 -4.55 -19.10 1.88
CA SER A 6 -5.36 -17.90 1.70
C SER A 6 -4.59 -16.64 2.10
N LYS A 7 -3.99 -16.61 3.30
CA LYS A 7 -3.14 -15.51 3.76
C LYS A 7 -2.01 -15.23 2.77
N SER A 8 -1.35 -16.29 2.29
CA SER A 8 -0.28 -16.16 1.32
C SER A 8 -0.76 -15.60 -0.02
N ALA A 9 -1.89 -16.10 -0.53
CA ALA A 9 -2.48 -15.65 -1.78
C ALA A 9 -2.92 -14.18 -1.72
N MET A 10 -3.51 -13.75 -0.61
CA MET A 10 -3.91 -12.36 -0.40
C MET A 10 -2.70 -11.42 -0.38
N VAL A 11 -1.60 -11.81 0.28
CA VAL A 11 -0.35 -11.03 0.26
C VAL A 11 0.24 -10.94 -1.15
N LEU A 12 0.24 -12.04 -1.91
CA LEU A 12 0.72 -12.06 -3.29
C LEU A 12 -0.17 -11.24 -4.23
N ALA A 13 -1.48 -11.21 -4.01
CA ALA A 13 -2.39 -10.34 -4.73
C ALA A 13 -2.06 -8.85 -4.48
N MET A 14 -1.75 -8.49 -3.23
CA MET A 14 -1.28 -7.12 -2.91
C MET A 14 0.08 -6.81 -3.52
N ALA A 15 0.99 -7.78 -3.55
CA ALA A 15 2.29 -7.64 -4.23
C ALA A 15 2.11 -7.38 -5.72
N PHE A 16 1.25 -8.15 -6.38
CA PHE A 16 0.93 -8.00 -7.79
C PHE A 16 0.30 -6.64 -8.08
N PHE A 17 -0.72 -6.25 -7.31
CA PHE A 17 -1.35 -4.93 -7.42
C PHE A 17 -0.32 -3.79 -7.30
N ALA A 18 0.48 -3.77 -6.21
CA ALA A 18 1.49 -2.73 -6.01
C ALA A 18 2.56 -2.73 -7.12
N SER A 19 2.88 -3.89 -7.69
CA SER A 19 3.79 -4.00 -8.85
C SER A 19 3.22 -3.32 -10.08
N LEU A 20 1.93 -3.51 -10.37
CA LEU A 20 1.27 -2.85 -11.50
C LEU A 20 1.20 -1.33 -11.31
N VAL A 21 0.91 -0.87 -10.08
CA VAL A 21 0.92 0.56 -9.76
C VAL A 21 2.31 1.16 -9.98
N ALA A 22 3.36 0.56 -9.39
CA ALA A 22 4.73 1.01 -9.56
C ALA A 22 5.17 0.97 -11.03
N PHE A 23 4.86 -0.11 -11.75
CA PHE A 23 5.17 -0.26 -13.16
C PHE A 23 4.50 0.83 -14.02
N GLY A 24 3.21 1.10 -13.79
CA GLY A 24 2.48 2.18 -14.47
C GLY A 24 3.11 3.53 -14.19
N ASN A 25 3.47 3.82 -12.93
CA ASN A 25 4.12 5.07 -12.57
C ASN A 25 5.54 5.23 -13.14
N ILE A 26 6.28 4.14 -13.35
CA ILE A 26 7.62 4.18 -13.96
C ILE A 26 7.52 4.35 -15.48
N THR A 27 6.62 3.62 -16.14
CA THR A 27 6.55 3.54 -17.60
C THR A 27 5.69 4.63 -18.23
N ASP A 28 4.64 5.07 -17.55
CA ASP A 28 3.80 6.21 -17.92
C ASP A 28 3.99 7.34 -16.90
N TYR A 29 5.24 7.79 -16.80
CA TYR A 29 5.67 8.78 -15.81
C TYR A 29 4.96 10.12 -15.97
N ALA A 30 4.80 10.62 -17.21
CA ALA A 30 4.28 11.97 -17.45
C ALA A 30 2.81 12.13 -17.02
N THR A 31 1.98 11.12 -17.30
CA THR A 31 0.55 11.14 -16.96
C THR A 31 0.33 11.22 -15.47
N ASN A 32 1.03 10.39 -14.71
CA ASN A 32 0.90 10.31 -13.26
C ASN A 32 1.71 11.40 -12.54
N PHE A 33 2.80 11.89 -13.13
CA PHE A 33 3.50 13.08 -12.65
C PHE A 33 2.60 14.32 -12.68
N ALA A 34 1.78 14.49 -13.73
CA ALA A 34 0.84 15.61 -13.81
C ALA A 34 -0.09 15.66 -12.59
N PHE A 35 -0.52 14.49 -12.10
CA PHE A 35 -1.31 14.40 -10.86
C PHE A 35 -0.57 15.01 -9.67
N VAL A 36 0.65 14.55 -9.39
CA VAL A 36 1.45 15.07 -8.26
C VAL A 36 1.78 16.55 -8.45
N HIS A 37 2.07 16.95 -9.68
CA HIS A 37 2.37 18.32 -10.05
C HIS A 37 1.22 19.26 -9.67
N HIS A 38 -0.02 18.95 -10.07
CA HIS A 38 -1.18 19.79 -9.75
C HIS A 38 -1.59 19.72 -8.27
N VAL A 39 -1.37 18.58 -7.60
CA VAL A 39 -1.56 18.50 -6.14
C VAL A 39 -0.60 19.44 -5.41
N PHE A 40 0.69 19.46 -5.79
CA PHE A 40 1.68 20.35 -5.16
C PHE A 40 1.44 21.82 -5.50
N LEU A 41 1.01 22.13 -6.74
CA LEU A 41 0.65 23.49 -7.12
C LEU A 41 -0.61 23.99 -6.41
N MET A 42 -1.52 23.09 -6.03
CA MET A 42 -2.85 23.41 -5.50
C MET A 42 -3.69 24.31 -6.43
N ASP A 43 -3.35 24.37 -7.71
CA ASP A 43 -3.88 25.30 -8.71
C ASP A 43 -5.32 25.02 -9.15
N THR A 44 -5.83 23.84 -8.78
CA THR A 44 -7.21 23.40 -9.05
C THR A 44 -8.06 23.28 -7.80
N THR A 45 -7.56 23.76 -6.65
CA THR A 45 -8.34 23.87 -5.40
C THR A 45 -9.31 25.07 -5.47
N PHE A 46 -10.17 25.24 -4.46
CA PHE A 46 -11.13 26.35 -4.47
C PHE A 46 -10.43 27.72 -4.55
N PRO A 47 -10.86 28.64 -5.44
CA PRO A 47 -10.21 29.93 -5.59
C PRO A 47 -10.14 30.72 -4.28
N GLY A 48 -8.96 31.22 -3.94
CA GLY A 48 -8.76 32.07 -2.75
C GLY A 48 -8.86 31.34 -1.40
N ASN A 49 -8.77 30.00 -1.38
CA ASN A 49 -8.78 29.27 -0.11
C ASN A 49 -7.57 29.65 0.78
N GLY A 50 -7.76 29.55 2.10
CA GLY A 50 -6.78 29.98 3.09
C GLY A 50 -5.54 29.09 3.24
N ILE A 51 -5.44 27.98 2.49
CA ILE A 51 -4.32 27.03 2.61
C ILE A 51 -3.33 27.11 1.43
N MET A 52 -3.50 28.06 0.50
CA MET A 52 -2.60 28.26 -0.64
C MET A 52 -1.14 28.55 -0.26
N TYR A 53 -0.84 28.94 0.98
CA TYR A 53 0.53 29.09 1.48
C TYR A 53 1.32 27.77 1.51
N ARG A 54 0.63 26.62 1.40
CA ARG A 54 1.23 25.28 1.38
C ARG A 54 1.67 24.85 -0.02
N ALA A 55 1.26 25.57 -1.05
CA ALA A 55 1.58 25.24 -2.44
C ALA A 55 3.09 25.28 -2.69
N ILE A 56 3.57 24.30 -3.43
CA ILE A 56 4.96 24.20 -3.86
C ILE A 56 4.99 24.54 -5.34
N GLN A 57 5.77 25.56 -5.71
CA GLN A 57 5.89 26.05 -7.10
C GLN A 57 7.14 25.54 -7.81
N THR A 58 7.98 24.78 -7.08
CA THR A 58 9.33 24.42 -7.53
C THR A 58 9.31 23.06 -8.23
N PRO A 59 9.48 22.98 -9.57
CA PRO A 59 9.20 21.75 -10.31
C PRO A 59 10.05 20.54 -9.92
N TRP A 60 11.32 20.75 -9.56
CA TRP A 60 12.18 19.64 -9.14
C TRP A 60 11.68 18.96 -7.85
N VAL A 61 11.00 19.70 -6.96
CA VAL A 61 10.39 19.13 -5.75
C VAL A 61 9.22 18.23 -6.11
N HIS A 62 8.49 18.54 -7.19
CA HIS A 62 7.37 17.72 -7.64
C HIS A 62 7.90 16.38 -8.17
N HIS A 63 9.00 16.42 -8.92
CA HIS A 63 9.68 15.21 -9.38
C HIS A 63 10.21 14.39 -8.21
N ALA A 64 10.84 15.03 -7.23
CA ALA A 64 11.34 14.36 -6.02
C ALA A 64 10.20 13.69 -5.23
N GLY A 65 9.08 14.40 -5.03
CA GLY A 65 7.89 13.85 -4.37
C GLY A 65 7.32 12.65 -5.12
N TYR A 66 7.19 12.76 -6.45
CA TYR A 66 6.65 11.67 -7.26
C TYR A 66 7.59 10.45 -7.31
N ILE A 67 8.90 10.65 -7.43
CA ILE A 67 9.90 9.58 -7.32
C ILE A 67 9.83 8.91 -5.94
N GLY A 68 9.60 9.68 -4.88
CA GLY A 68 9.40 9.15 -3.53
C GLY A 68 8.18 8.22 -3.44
N ILE A 69 7.06 8.60 -4.07
CA ILE A 69 5.86 7.74 -4.16
C ILE A 69 6.19 6.43 -4.88
N ILE A 70 6.83 6.50 -6.06
CA ILE A 70 7.23 5.31 -6.83
C ILE A 70 8.13 4.38 -6.01
N ALA A 71 9.08 4.95 -5.27
CA ALA A 71 9.99 4.18 -4.43
C ALA A 71 9.24 3.45 -3.32
N LEU A 72 8.26 4.09 -2.68
CA LEU A 72 7.43 3.49 -1.63
C LEU A 72 6.53 2.37 -2.18
N GLU A 73 5.90 2.59 -3.34
CA GLU A 73 5.07 1.58 -4.02
C GLU A 73 5.91 0.36 -4.44
N THR A 74 7.09 0.61 -5.03
CA THR A 74 8.02 -0.44 -5.44
C THR A 74 8.51 -1.23 -4.24
N THR A 75 8.88 -0.55 -3.15
CA THR A 75 9.34 -1.22 -1.91
C THR A 75 8.21 -2.05 -1.29
N THR A 76 6.98 -1.53 -1.28
CA THR A 76 5.78 -2.27 -0.85
C THR A 76 5.61 -3.55 -1.67
N ALA A 77 5.69 -3.45 -3.00
CA ALA A 77 5.57 -4.59 -3.90
C ALA A 77 6.63 -5.66 -3.60
N VAL A 78 7.91 -5.25 -3.48
CA VAL A 78 9.04 -6.15 -3.20
C VAL A 78 8.87 -6.86 -1.85
N LEU A 79 8.55 -6.12 -0.79
CA LEU A 79 8.34 -6.70 0.55
C LEU A 79 7.17 -7.69 0.56
N CYS A 80 6.06 -7.36 -0.11
CA CYS A 80 4.91 -8.25 -0.23
C CYS A 80 5.24 -9.49 -1.08
N TRP A 81 6.02 -9.40 -2.16
CA TRP A 81 6.48 -10.56 -2.92
C TRP A 81 7.34 -11.49 -2.05
N ILE A 82 8.33 -10.93 -1.34
CA ILE A 82 9.18 -11.70 -0.43
C ILE A 82 8.34 -12.37 0.66
N GLY A 83 7.44 -11.61 1.29
CA GLY A 83 6.56 -12.09 2.34
C GLY A 83 5.60 -13.18 1.87
N GLY A 84 4.88 -12.94 0.78
CA GLY A 84 3.96 -13.91 0.18
C GLY A 84 4.68 -15.19 -0.25
N TRP A 85 5.88 -15.09 -0.84
CA TRP A 85 6.66 -16.27 -1.21
C TRP A 85 7.15 -17.06 0.01
N ARG A 86 7.62 -16.38 1.07
CA ARG A 86 8.03 -17.04 2.32
C ARG A 86 6.86 -17.73 3.02
N LEU A 87 5.68 -17.13 3.01
CA LEU A 87 4.45 -17.75 3.54
C LEU A 87 4.07 -19.01 2.75
N LEU A 88 4.17 -18.98 1.41
CA LEU A 88 3.94 -20.17 0.58
C LEU A 88 4.90 -21.29 0.95
N GLN A 89 6.20 -21.00 1.09
CA GLN A 89 7.18 -22.01 1.47
C GLN A 89 6.93 -22.58 2.87
N ALA A 90 6.58 -21.72 3.84
CA ALA A 90 6.32 -22.12 5.21
C ALA A 90 4.93 -22.72 5.46
N ARG A 91 4.08 -22.87 4.42
CA ARG A 91 2.67 -23.28 4.57
C ARG A 91 2.47 -24.61 5.31
N GLN A 92 3.42 -25.53 5.15
CA GLN A 92 3.42 -26.87 5.78
C GLN A 92 4.32 -26.95 7.02
N ALA A 93 5.07 -25.89 7.34
CA ALA A 93 5.93 -25.86 8.51
C ALA A 93 5.11 -25.76 9.81
N GLY A 94 5.72 -26.02 10.96
CA GLY A 94 5.03 -25.84 12.25
C GLY A 94 4.61 -24.39 12.50
N THR A 95 3.58 -24.18 13.32
CA THR A 95 2.98 -22.85 13.61
C THR A 95 4.02 -21.77 13.93
N ARG A 96 5.05 -22.07 14.73
CA ARG A 96 6.12 -21.10 15.09
C ARG A 96 6.91 -20.61 13.87
N ALA A 97 7.26 -21.52 12.96
CA ALA A 97 7.99 -21.17 11.74
C ALA A 97 7.13 -20.36 10.78
N PHE A 98 5.84 -20.68 10.65
CA PHE A 98 4.90 -19.92 9.84
C PHE A 98 4.72 -18.49 10.37
N ARG A 99 4.58 -18.32 11.69
CA ARG A 99 4.47 -16.99 12.31
C ARG A 99 5.71 -16.13 12.05
N ALA A 100 6.92 -16.70 12.12
CA ALA A 100 8.15 -15.98 11.80
C ALA A 100 8.22 -15.53 10.32
N ALA A 101 7.68 -16.34 9.40
CA ALA A 101 7.63 -16.03 7.98
C ALA A 101 6.74 -14.82 7.64
N LYS A 102 5.80 -14.43 8.50
CA LYS A 102 4.90 -13.28 8.29
C LYS A 102 5.61 -11.92 8.31
N SER A 103 6.78 -11.81 8.94
CA SER A 103 7.50 -10.54 9.17
C SER A 103 7.61 -9.65 7.92
N TRP A 104 8.02 -10.23 6.79
CA TRP A 104 8.15 -9.51 5.52
C TRP A 104 6.82 -9.06 4.94
N ALA A 105 5.79 -9.92 5.02
CA ALA A 105 4.46 -9.57 4.56
C ALA A 105 3.84 -8.46 5.42
N VAL A 106 4.05 -8.49 6.75
CA VAL A 106 3.63 -7.42 7.66
C VAL A 106 4.33 -6.12 7.30
N ALA A 107 5.65 -6.12 7.13
CA ALA A 107 6.40 -4.93 6.75
C ALA A 107 5.90 -4.33 5.41
N GLY A 108 5.69 -5.17 4.40
CA GLY A 108 5.17 -4.73 3.10
C GLY A 108 3.76 -4.14 3.18
N LEU A 109 2.82 -4.85 3.82
CA LEU A 109 1.44 -4.37 3.96
C LEU A 109 1.36 -3.09 4.79
N THR A 110 2.16 -2.97 5.86
CA THR A 110 2.24 -1.75 6.68
C THR A 110 2.83 -0.59 5.87
N LEU A 111 3.92 -0.81 5.12
CA LEU A 111 4.48 0.24 4.27
C LEU A 111 3.48 0.71 3.21
N GLY A 112 2.78 -0.24 2.58
CA GLY A 112 1.71 0.09 1.65
C GLY A 112 0.63 0.93 2.33
N PHE A 113 0.10 0.48 3.46
CA PHE A 113 -0.88 1.25 4.24
C PHE A 113 -0.41 2.69 4.49
N LEU A 114 0.84 2.88 4.94
CA LEU A 114 1.39 4.22 5.19
C LEU A 114 1.54 5.03 3.90
N THR A 115 1.90 4.39 2.78
CA THR A 115 2.04 5.06 1.48
C THR A 115 0.72 5.70 1.05
N TRP A 116 -0.38 4.94 1.05
CA TRP A 116 -1.69 5.46 0.62
C TRP A 116 -2.40 6.27 1.68
N GLN A 117 -2.34 5.88 2.96
CA GLN A 117 -2.98 6.63 4.03
C GLN A 117 -2.24 7.94 4.31
N VAL A 118 -0.94 7.88 4.61
CA VAL A 118 -0.18 9.09 4.99
C VAL A 118 0.13 9.92 3.75
N GLY A 119 0.68 9.30 2.69
CA GLY A 119 1.10 10.00 1.48
C GLY A 119 -0.07 10.64 0.73
N PHE A 120 -1.10 9.85 0.41
CA PHE A 120 -2.21 10.36 -0.40
C PHE A 120 -3.31 11.01 0.43
N MET A 121 -3.77 10.43 1.55
CA MET A 121 -4.87 11.06 2.29
C MET A 121 -4.40 12.18 3.21
N SER A 122 -3.41 11.94 4.06
CA SER A 122 -3.00 12.95 5.03
C SER A 122 -2.20 14.08 4.38
N VAL A 123 -1.19 13.76 3.57
CA VAL A 123 -0.38 14.77 2.89
C VAL A 123 -1.10 15.29 1.66
N GLY A 124 -1.46 14.45 0.69
CA GLY A 124 -2.19 14.91 -0.49
C GLY A 124 -3.57 15.51 -0.14
N GLY A 125 -4.41 14.74 0.54
CA GLY A 125 -5.79 15.11 0.89
C GLY A 125 -5.86 16.33 1.78
N GLU A 126 -5.32 16.24 2.99
CA GLU A 126 -5.52 17.28 4.02
C GLU A 126 -4.48 18.40 3.95
N TRP A 127 -3.19 18.10 3.75
CA TRP A 127 -2.19 19.15 3.67
C TRP A 127 -2.34 19.97 2.38
N PHE A 128 -2.41 19.32 1.21
CA PHE A 128 -2.55 19.98 -0.09
C PHE A 128 -3.99 20.22 -0.56
N GLY A 129 -5.01 19.81 0.22
CA GLY A 129 -6.41 20.06 -0.14
C GLY A 129 -6.85 19.32 -1.41
N MET A 130 -6.27 18.16 -1.71
CA MET A 130 -6.54 17.38 -2.93
C MET A 130 -8.04 17.06 -3.11
N TRP A 131 -8.80 16.93 -2.02
CA TRP A 131 -10.25 16.72 -2.07
C TRP A 131 -11.05 17.90 -2.64
N MET A 132 -10.47 19.12 -2.67
CA MET A 132 -11.09 20.31 -3.26
C MET A 132 -11.01 20.31 -4.79
N SER A 133 -10.04 19.59 -5.36
CA SER A 133 -9.89 19.49 -6.81
C SER A 133 -10.93 18.53 -7.38
N LYS A 134 -11.57 18.88 -8.49
CA LYS A 134 -12.44 17.93 -9.21
C LYS A 134 -11.66 16.96 -10.08
N GLN A 135 -10.52 17.40 -10.62
CA GLN A 135 -9.74 16.66 -11.60
C GLN A 135 -8.65 15.83 -10.94
N TRP A 136 -7.99 16.40 -9.93
CA TRP A 136 -6.82 15.81 -9.29
C TRP A 136 -7.17 15.35 -7.89
N ASN A 137 -8.22 14.54 -7.72
CA ASN A 137 -8.64 14.02 -6.42
C ASN A 137 -8.47 12.51 -6.33
N GLY A 138 -7.39 12.08 -5.69
CA GLY A 138 -7.06 10.67 -5.47
C GLY A 138 -7.50 10.13 -4.11
N VAL A 139 -8.16 10.92 -3.26
CA VAL A 139 -8.57 10.48 -1.92
C VAL A 139 -9.47 9.23 -1.95
N PRO A 140 -10.48 9.11 -2.85
CA PRO A 140 -11.32 7.93 -2.89
C PRO A 140 -10.56 6.64 -3.25
N ASP A 141 -9.62 6.72 -4.18
CA ASP A 141 -8.83 5.56 -4.61
C ASP A 141 -7.78 5.18 -3.57
N ALA A 142 -7.10 6.18 -2.99
CA ALA A 142 -6.21 5.97 -1.85
C ALA A 142 -6.94 5.29 -0.69
N PHE A 143 -8.21 5.65 -0.43
CA PHE A 143 -9.02 5.01 0.58
C PHE A 143 -9.20 3.52 0.33
N ARG A 144 -9.57 3.15 -0.90
CA ARG A 144 -9.73 1.75 -1.31
C ARG A 144 -8.43 0.96 -1.12
N PHE A 145 -7.29 1.55 -1.45
CA PHE A 145 -6.00 0.84 -1.34
C PHE A 145 -5.56 0.64 0.10
N PHE A 146 -5.54 1.70 0.93
CA PHE A 146 -5.08 1.54 2.30
C PHE A 146 -6.03 0.64 3.11
N ILE A 147 -7.35 0.70 2.89
CA ILE A 147 -8.29 -0.14 3.65
C ILE A 147 -8.14 -1.61 3.27
N THR A 148 -7.95 -1.92 1.99
CA THR A 148 -7.68 -3.30 1.55
C THR A 148 -6.37 -3.81 2.15
N LEU A 149 -5.30 -3.02 2.13
CA LEU A 149 -4.03 -3.39 2.75
C LEU A 149 -4.17 -3.62 4.27
N LEU A 150 -4.90 -2.75 4.96
CA LEU A 150 -5.19 -2.88 6.39
C LEU A 150 -5.96 -4.16 6.69
N LEU A 151 -7.01 -4.46 5.92
CA LEU A 151 -7.81 -5.68 6.10
C LEU A 151 -6.98 -6.95 5.86
N VAL A 152 -6.11 -6.96 4.83
CA VAL A 152 -5.19 -8.08 4.57
C VAL A 152 -4.18 -8.20 5.71
N LEU A 153 -3.66 -7.10 6.24
CA LEU A 153 -2.75 -7.09 7.38
C LEU A 153 -3.41 -7.64 8.64
N VAL A 154 -4.61 -7.19 8.96
CA VAL A 154 -5.41 -7.72 10.08
C VAL A 154 -5.60 -9.22 9.89
N TYR A 155 -6.13 -9.66 8.75
CA TYR A 155 -6.33 -11.08 8.47
C TYR A 155 -5.05 -11.91 8.59
N LEU A 156 -3.93 -11.41 8.06
CA LEU A 156 -2.62 -12.07 8.15
C LEU A 156 -2.19 -12.27 9.61
N THR A 157 -2.37 -11.24 10.44
CA THR A 157 -1.93 -11.21 11.85
C THR A 157 -2.85 -11.96 12.80
N MET A 158 -4.11 -12.24 12.43
CA MET A 158 -5.03 -13.04 13.24
C MET A 158 -4.43 -14.41 13.62
N ASP A 159 -4.63 -14.80 14.87
CA ASP A 159 -4.14 -16.08 15.41
C ASP A 159 -5.11 -17.23 15.11
N ASN A 160 -5.15 -17.63 13.84
CA ASN A 160 -5.95 -18.74 13.34
C ASN A 160 -5.12 -19.71 12.49
N ASP A 161 -3.80 -19.70 12.67
CA ASP A 161 -2.87 -20.51 11.88
C ASP A 161 -2.79 -21.98 12.34
N ALA A 162 -3.23 -22.25 13.58
CA ALA A 162 -3.10 -23.53 14.29
C ALA A 162 -4.36 -24.41 14.24
N ILE A 163 -5.50 -23.90 13.77
CA ILE A 163 -6.80 -24.60 13.78
C ILE A 163 -6.71 -26.02 13.16
N GLN A 164 -5.87 -26.20 12.13
CA GLN A 164 -5.68 -27.53 11.54
C GLN A 164 -4.69 -28.46 12.24
N GLU A 165 -3.78 -27.92 13.06
CA GLU A 165 -2.93 -28.73 13.94
C GLU A 165 -3.78 -29.29 15.08
N GLU A 166 -4.72 -28.50 15.60
CA GLU A 166 -5.70 -28.90 16.62
C GLU A 166 -6.70 -29.95 16.08
N ASP A 167 -7.27 -29.75 14.89
CA ASP A 167 -8.18 -30.73 14.27
C ASP A 167 -7.50 -32.10 14.06
N LYS A 168 -6.22 -32.11 13.67
CA LYS A 168 -5.46 -33.35 13.50
C LYS A 168 -5.12 -34.03 14.81
N ALA A 169 -4.81 -33.26 15.85
CA ALA A 169 -4.53 -33.79 17.19
C ALA A 169 -5.79 -34.34 17.87
N ALA A 170 -6.97 -33.79 17.57
CA ALA A 170 -8.24 -34.28 18.09
C ALA A 170 -8.77 -35.56 17.41
N GLN A 171 -8.18 -35.95 16.26
CA GLN A 171 -8.60 -37.10 15.46
C GLN A 171 -7.66 -38.33 15.58
N GLY A 172 -6.56 -38.23 16.35
CA GLY A 172 -5.59 -39.31 16.57
C GLY A 172 -5.52 -39.75 18.02
#